data_AF-A0A7C6NBJ9-F1
#
_entry.id   AF-A0A7C6NBJ9-F1
#
_cell.length_a   1.000
_cell.length_b   1.000
_cell.length_c   1.000
_cell.angle_alpha   90.00
_cell.angle_beta   90.00
_cell.angle_gamma   90.00
#
_symmetry.space_group_name_H-M   'P 1'
#
loop_
_entity.id
_entity.type
_entity.pdbx_description
1 polymer ?
#
loop_
_entity_poly.entity_id
_entity_poly.type
_entity_poly.pdbx_seq_one_letter_code
_entity_poly.pdbx_strand_id
1 'polypeptide(L)'
;MSWPGRINFRDSIFSRVEKTVRESIYNPNVQEQQKDPVPGLAGLKDMAIEAALRAGYRVVNADGRRFKNSSGEQDGIVIYYSSASDNMLVRRHLGAGGLAVFVQDGKILAASGCGVRIIADAGGGSPADLSELDDALAAAAGLLALGILP
;
A
#
# COMPACT_ATOMS: atom_id res chain seq x y z
N MET A 1 -12.92 -3.54 20.36
CA MET A 1 -12.48 -4.89 19.95
C MET A 1 -10.97 -4.85 19.83
N SER A 2 -10.25 -5.60 20.66
CA SER A 2 -8.79 -5.52 20.82
C SER A 2 -8.15 -6.77 20.22
N TRP A 3 -7.13 -6.62 19.37
CA TRP A 3 -6.43 -7.73 18.72
C TRP A 3 -5.27 -8.29 19.59
N PRO A 4 -5.01 -9.62 19.57
CA PRO A 4 -3.99 -10.27 20.40
C PRO A 4 -2.57 -10.15 19.81
N GLY A 5 -1.56 -10.08 20.69
CA GLY A 5 -0.18 -9.66 20.39
C GLY A 5 0.86 -10.73 20.02
N ARG A 6 2.10 -10.21 19.75
CA ARG A 6 3.49 -10.78 19.71
C ARG A 6 4.27 -10.02 18.62
N ILE A 7 5.05 -8.95 18.82
CA ILE A 7 6.12 -8.49 19.74
C ILE A 7 7.51 -9.12 19.44
N ASN A 8 8.42 -8.25 18.96
CA ASN A 8 9.88 -8.31 18.78
C ASN A 8 10.47 -8.23 17.35
N PHE A 9 10.02 -8.99 16.34
CA PHE A 9 10.56 -8.81 14.97
C PHE A 9 9.80 -7.76 14.15
N ARG A 10 8.50 -7.60 14.43
CA ARG A 10 7.66 -6.53 13.91
C ARG A 10 8.31 -5.18 14.19
N ASP A 11 8.74 -4.93 15.42
CA ASP A 11 9.14 -3.59 15.84
C ASP A 11 10.32 -3.01 15.03
N SER A 12 11.25 -3.84 14.54
CA SER A 12 12.41 -3.40 13.74
C SER A 12 12.05 -2.98 12.31
N ILE A 13 11.30 -3.80 11.58
CA ILE A 13 10.81 -3.45 10.23
C ILE A 13 9.79 -2.32 10.33
N PHE A 14 8.91 -2.37 11.33
CA PHE A 14 7.86 -1.37 11.52
C PHE A 14 8.46 -0.01 11.88
N SER A 15 9.49 0.05 12.75
CA SER A 15 10.23 1.29 13.02
C SER A 15 10.88 1.84 11.75
N ARG A 16 11.39 0.97 10.87
CA ARG A 16 12.05 1.37 9.64
C ARG A 16 11.05 1.92 8.60
N VAL A 17 9.91 1.25 8.45
CA VAL A 17 8.80 1.70 7.60
C VAL A 17 8.24 3.03 8.10
N GLU A 18 7.90 3.14 9.39
CA GLU A 18 7.33 4.35 9.99
C GLU A 18 8.30 5.53 9.90
N LYS A 19 9.58 5.31 10.20
CA LYS A 19 10.63 6.33 10.07
C LYS A 19 10.76 6.82 8.62
N THR A 20 10.77 5.91 7.65
CA THR A 20 10.94 6.27 6.23
C THR A 20 9.73 7.06 5.72
N VAL A 21 8.50 6.67 6.10
CA VAL A 21 7.27 7.40 5.75
C VAL A 21 7.28 8.81 6.36
N ARG A 22 7.63 8.94 7.65
CA ARG A 22 7.72 10.24 8.32
C ARG A 22 8.77 11.15 7.69
N GLU A 23 9.96 10.62 7.36
CA GLU A 23 11.05 11.38 6.74
C GLU A 23 10.72 11.83 5.31
N SER A 24 9.95 11.04 4.55
CA SER A 24 9.49 11.41 3.21
C SER A 24 8.42 12.50 3.22
N ILE A 25 7.54 12.52 4.24
CA ILE A 25 6.45 13.50 4.37
C ILE A 25 6.96 14.86 4.89
N TYR A 26 8.03 14.88 5.70
CA TYR A 26 8.47 16.09 6.40
C TYR A 26 9.65 16.87 5.80
N ASN A 27 10.25 16.43 4.69
CA ASN A 27 11.43 17.14 4.16
C ASN A 27 11.21 17.79 2.78
N PRO A 28 10.64 19.00 2.71
CA PRO A 28 10.56 19.76 1.47
C PRO A 28 11.88 20.43 1.06
N ASN A 29 12.99 20.31 1.82
CA ASN A 29 14.25 20.96 1.46
C ASN A 29 15.46 20.04 1.67
N VAL A 30 16.19 19.79 0.59
CA VAL A 30 17.49 19.13 0.59
C VAL A 30 18.55 20.17 0.94
N GLN A 31 19.24 20.01 2.07
CA GLN A 31 20.66 20.33 2.16
C GLN A 31 21.38 19.25 2.98
N GLU A 32 22.58 18.96 2.48
CA GLU A 32 23.47 17.83 2.78
C GLU A 32 23.60 17.50 4.27
N GLN A 33 23.41 16.24 4.65
CA GLN A 33 24.32 15.46 5.51
C GLN A 33 24.07 13.96 5.34
N GLN A 34 25.14 13.23 5.01
CA GLN A 34 25.35 11.77 5.08
C GLN A 34 24.07 10.92 5.25
N LYS A 35 23.31 10.71 4.16
CA LYS A 35 22.07 9.94 4.17
C LYS A 35 22.39 8.54 3.62
N ASP A 36 22.26 7.50 4.44
CA ASP A 36 21.88 6.18 3.86
C ASP A 36 20.79 6.47 2.84
N PRO A 37 20.87 6.01 1.58
CA PRO A 37 19.90 6.40 0.57
C PRO A 37 18.53 5.99 1.10
N VAL A 38 17.73 7.00 1.50
CA VAL A 38 16.33 6.79 1.83
C VAL A 38 15.75 6.09 0.62
N PRO A 39 15.15 4.90 0.79
CA PRO A 39 14.52 4.24 -0.34
C PRO A 39 13.49 5.23 -0.88
N GLY A 40 13.56 5.54 -2.18
CA GLY A 40 12.47 6.25 -2.83
C GLY A 40 11.16 5.46 -2.67
N LEU A 41 10.06 5.99 -3.17
CA LEU A 41 8.75 5.35 -3.01
C LEU A 41 8.71 3.90 -3.54
N ALA A 42 9.48 3.59 -4.58
CA ALA A 42 9.71 2.24 -5.07
C ALA A 42 10.29 1.29 -3.99
N GLY A 43 11.25 1.76 -3.19
CA GLY A 43 11.80 0.95 -2.11
C GLY A 43 10.86 0.80 -0.91
N LEU A 44 9.96 1.76 -0.68
CA LEU A 44 8.86 1.64 0.28
C LEU A 44 7.82 0.62 -0.19
N LYS A 45 7.47 0.64 -1.47
CA LYS A 45 6.60 -0.37 -2.10
C LYS A 45 7.16 -1.77 -1.89
N ASP A 46 8.40 -2.01 -2.29
CA ASP A 46 9.00 -3.34 -2.21
C ASP A 46 8.99 -3.85 -0.76
N MET A 47 9.38 -2.99 0.19
CA MET A 47 9.37 -3.33 1.62
C MET A 47 7.95 -3.66 2.14
N ALA A 48 6.96 -2.85 1.77
CA ALA A 48 5.58 -3.06 2.18
C ALA A 48 4.98 -4.34 1.58
N ILE A 49 5.24 -4.61 0.29
CA ILE A 49 4.80 -5.82 -0.40
C ILE A 49 5.45 -7.06 0.21
N GLU A 50 6.77 -7.04 0.45
CA GLU A 50 7.47 -8.15 1.07
C GLU A 50 6.96 -8.43 2.49
N ALA A 51 6.74 -7.38 3.29
CA ALA A 51 6.22 -7.52 4.64
C ALA A 51 4.79 -8.10 4.65
N ALA A 52 3.93 -7.63 3.74
CA ALA A 52 2.58 -8.16 3.54
C ALA A 52 2.60 -9.64 3.11
N LEU A 53 3.48 -10.01 2.17
CA LEU A 53 3.65 -11.39 1.71
C LEU A 53 4.05 -12.33 2.84
N ARG A 54 5.01 -11.93 3.67
CA ARG A 54 5.43 -12.70 4.85
C ARG A 54 4.34 -12.81 5.92
N ALA A 55 3.38 -11.89 5.93
CA ALA A 55 2.20 -11.94 6.79
C ALA A 55 1.03 -12.73 6.17
N GLY A 56 1.21 -13.34 4.99
CA GLY A 56 0.19 -14.13 4.30
C GLY A 56 -0.75 -13.33 3.41
N TYR A 57 -0.37 -12.12 3.01
CA TYR A 57 -1.16 -11.27 2.11
C TYR A 57 -0.53 -11.14 0.73
N ARG A 58 -1.34 -10.92 -0.29
CA ARG A 58 -0.86 -10.59 -1.64
C ARG A 58 -1.38 -9.23 -2.05
N VAL A 59 -0.46 -8.31 -2.31
CA VAL A 59 -0.77 -6.97 -2.83
C VAL A 59 -0.83 -7.04 -4.36
N VAL A 60 -1.98 -6.71 -4.95
CA VAL A 60 -2.24 -6.94 -6.39
C VAL A 60 -2.79 -5.67 -7.05
N ASN A 61 -2.13 -5.24 -8.14
CA ASN A 61 -2.63 -4.17 -9.00
C ASN A 61 -3.87 -4.67 -9.78
N ALA A 62 -5.01 -4.01 -9.61
CA ALA A 62 -6.26 -4.35 -10.29
C ALA A 62 -6.41 -3.68 -11.68
N ASP A 63 -5.53 -2.74 -12.05
CA ASP A 63 -5.56 -2.01 -13.33
C ASP A 63 -4.84 -2.79 -14.45
N GLY A 64 -4.00 -3.75 -14.07
CA GLY A 64 -3.25 -4.58 -15.00
C GLY A 64 -4.14 -5.57 -15.77
N ARG A 65 -3.97 -5.64 -17.10
CA ARG A 65 -4.66 -6.63 -17.97
C ARG A 65 -4.30 -8.10 -17.71
N ARG A 66 -3.32 -8.39 -16.85
CA ARG A 66 -2.79 -9.74 -16.62
C ARG A 66 -3.10 -10.24 -15.21
N PHE A 67 -4.39 -10.36 -14.91
CA PHE A 67 -4.80 -11.31 -13.88
C PHE A 67 -4.65 -12.72 -14.47
N LYS A 68 -3.42 -13.24 -14.47
CA LYS A 68 -3.22 -14.69 -14.60
C LYS A 68 -3.45 -15.25 -13.21
N ASN A 69 -4.57 -15.93 -13.03
CA ASN A 69 -4.70 -16.94 -12.01
C ASN A 69 -3.66 -18.00 -12.36
N SER A 70 -2.38 -17.82 -11.98
CA SER A 70 -1.48 -18.95 -11.89
C SER A 70 -2.09 -19.82 -10.80
N SER A 71 -2.83 -20.85 -11.24
CA SER A 71 -3.60 -21.79 -10.43
C SER A 71 -2.73 -22.68 -9.53
N GLY A 72 -1.53 -22.21 -9.17
CA GLY A 72 -0.51 -22.91 -8.40
C GLY A 72 0.35 -22.00 -7.52
N GLU A 73 0.10 -20.68 -7.44
CA GLU A 73 0.90 -19.76 -6.60
C GLU A 73 0.08 -19.11 -5.47
N GLN A 74 0.08 -19.86 -4.36
CA GLN A 74 0.14 -19.43 -2.95
C GLN A 74 -1.13 -18.89 -2.25
N ASP A 75 -1.44 -19.53 -1.11
CA ASP A 75 -2.55 -19.35 -0.15
C ASP A 75 -2.53 -18.00 0.60
N GLY A 76 -2.43 -16.88 -0.12
CA GLY A 76 -2.42 -15.55 0.48
C GLY A 76 -3.74 -14.79 0.36
N ILE A 77 -4.12 -14.05 1.40
CA ILE A 77 -5.28 -13.14 1.37
C ILE A 77 -4.96 -11.99 0.42
N VAL A 78 -5.76 -11.84 -0.64
CA VAL A 78 -5.54 -10.79 -1.65
C VAL A 78 -6.00 -9.44 -1.11
N ILE A 79 -5.19 -8.41 -1.36
CA ILE A 79 -5.53 -7.00 -1.20
C ILE A 79 -5.29 -6.32 -2.54
N TYR A 80 -6.34 -5.71 -3.07
CA TYR A 80 -6.23 -5.02 -4.36
C TYR A 80 -5.83 -3.56 -4.18
N TYR A 81 -5.11 -3.03 -5.16
CA TYR A 81 -4.98 -1.60 -5.32
C TYR A 81 -5.27 -1.15 -6.75
N SER A 82 -5.72 0.09 -6.91
CA SER A 82 -6.12 0.63 -8.22
C SER A 82 -6.06 2.15 -8.26
N SER A 83 -5.61 2.69 -9.39
CA SER A 83 -5.73 4.11 -9.72
C SER A 83 -7.14 4.51 -10.20
N ALA A 84 -8.03 3.53 -10.42
CA ALA A 84 -9.40 3.72 -10.90
C ALA A 84 -10.45 3.41 -9.81
N SER A 85 -11.25 4.43 -9.47
CA SER A 85 -12.35 4.30 -8.49
C SER A 85 -13.45 3.30 -8.87
N ASP A 86 -13.65 3.07 -10.17
CA ASP A 86 -14.73 2.25 -10.71
C ASP A 86 -14.27 0.83 -11.11
N ASN A 87 -13.06 0.43 -10.70
CA ASN A 87 -12.49 -0.87 -11.03
C ASN A 87 -13.39 -2.02 -10.52
N MET A 88 -13.95 -2.79 -11.45
CA MET A 88 -14.90 -3.87 -11.15
C MET A 88 -14.33 -4.97 -10.26
N LEU A 89 -13.03 -5.26 -10.35
CA LEU A 89 -12.37 -6.24 -9.48
C LEU A 89 -12.34 -5.74 -8.03
N VAL A 90 -11.98 -4.47 -7.83
CA VAL A 90 -11.97 -3.82 -6.52
C VAL A 90 -13.38 -3.81 -5.93
N ARG A 91 -14.38 -3.36 -6.68
CA ARG A 91 -15.78 -3.30 -6.23
C ARG A 91 -16.32 -4.67 -5.83
N ARG A 92 -16.06 -5.71 -6.64
CA ARG A 92 -16.46 -7.09 -6.32
C ARG A 92 -15.75 -7.62 -5.08
N HIS A 93 -14.45 -7.34 -4.94
CA HIS A 93 -13.66 -7.77 -3.80
C HIS A 93 -14.14 -7.11 -2.49
N LEU A 94 -14.42 -5.80 -2.52
CA LEU A 94 -15.01 -5.08 -1.39
C LEU A 94 -16.42 -5.60 -1.06
N GLY A 95 -17.24 -5.92 -2.07
CA GLY A 95 -18.55 -6.55 -1.84
C GLY A 95 -18.48 -7.90 -1.12
N ALA A 96 -17.34 -8.60 -1.17
CA ALA A 96 -17.09 -9.84 -0.44
C ALA A 96 -16.42 -9.63 0.94
N GLY A 97 -16.25 -8.38 1.40
CA GLY A 97 -15.58 -8.07 2.67
C GLY A 97 -14.06 -7.93 2.58
N GLY A 98 -13.50 -7.88 1.37
CA GLY A 98 -12.07 -7.77 1.14
C GLY A 98 -11.47 -6.41 1.49
N LEU A 99 -10.16 -6.28 1.28
CA LEU A 99 -9.38 -5.06 1.53
C LEU A 99 -8.94 -4.45 0.20
N ALA A 100 -9.00 -3.13 0.08
CA ALA A 100 -8.47 -2.44 -1.09
C ALA A 100 -7.95 -1.03 -0.81
N VAL A 101 -7.05 -0.55 -1.66
CA VAL A 101 -6.63 0.85 -1.73
C VAL A 101 -6.89 1.40 -3.12
N PHE A 102 -7.60 2.51 -3.26
CA PHE A 102 -7.88 3.05 -4.59
C PHE A 102 -8.00 4.56 -4.61
N VAL A 103 -7.83 5.15 -5.80
CA VAL A 103 -8.02 6.57 -6.01
C VAL A 103 -9.48 6.86 -6.33
N GLN A 104 -10.08 7.83 -5.63
CA GLN A 104 -11.40 8.36 -5.94
C GLN A 104 -11.42 9.87 -5.67
N ASP A 105 -11.94 10.66 -6.63
CA ASP A 105 -12.07 12.12 -6.52
C ASP A 105 -10.75 12.82 -6.15
N GLY A 106 -9.62 12.35 -6.70
CA GLY A 106 -8.29 12.88 -6.42
C GLY A 106 -7.76 12.55 -5.02
N LYS A 107 -8.38 11.60 -4.31
CA LYS A 107 -7.97 11.13 -2.99
C LYS A 107 -7.57 9.67 -3.05
N ILE A 108 -6.64 9.26 -2.20
CA ILE A 108 -6.32 7.87 -1.96
C ILE A 108 -7.19 7.39 -0.78
N LEU A 109 -7.93 6.30 -1.00
CA LEU A 109 -8.85 5.72 -0.04
C LEU A 109 -8.37 4.31 0.32
N ALA A 110 -8.42 3.98 1.60
CA ALA A 110 -8.31 2.61 2.12
C ALA A 110 -9.71 2.09 2.47
N ALA A 111 -10.05 0.89 2.03
CA ALA A 111 -11.36 0.30 2.21
C ALA A 111 -11.29 -1.15 2.73
N SER A 112 -12.28 -1.50 3.54
CA SER A 112 -12.52 -2.85 4.05
C SER A 112 -14.01 -3.12 4.02
N GLY A 113 -14.45 -4.03 3.14
CA GLY A 113 -15.87 -4.27 2.93
C GLY A 113 -16.63 -3.00 2.55
N CYS A 114 -17.57 -2.57 3.41
CA CYS A 114 -18.32 -1.32 3.26
C CYS A 114 -17.67 -0.12 3.95
N GLY A 115 -16.61 -0.32 4.75
CA GLY A 115 -15.89 0.75 5.43
C GLY A 115 -14.87 1.39 4.49
N VAL A 116 -14.79 2.73 4.52
CA VAL A 116 -13.83 3.49 3.72
C VAL A 116 -13.23 4.63 4.53
N ARG A 117 -11.95 4.92 4.30
CA ARG A 117 -11.20 6.00 4.93
C ARG A 117 -10.30 6.68 3.93
N ILE A 118 -10.29 8.01 3.93
CA ILE A 118 -9.33 8.81 3.16
C ILE A 118 -7.99 8.76 3.88
N ILE A 119 -6.92 8.43 3.15
CA ILE A 119 -5.56 8.35 3.70
C ILE A 119 -4.66 9.49 3.21
N ALA A 120 -4.82 9.95 1.96
CA ALA A 120 -4.05 11.06 1.40
C ALA A 120 -4.76 11.69 0.20
N ASP A 121 -4.28 12.84 -0.26
CA ASP A 121 -4.59 13.37 -1.59
C ASP A 121 -3.66 12.75 -2.64
N ALA A 122 -4.18 12.43 -3.82
CA ALA A 122 -3.46 11.68 -4.86
C ALA A 122 -2.51 12.53 -5.72
N GLY A 123 -2.44 13.86 -5.50
CA GLY A 123 -1.60 14.78 -6.27
C GLY A 123 -2.09 15.02 -7.71
N GLY A 124 -1.77 16.19 -8.28
CA GLY A 124 -2.23 16.63 -9.59
C GLY A 124 -1.17 16.56 -10.70
N GLY A 125 -0.90 15.36 -11.22
CA GLY A 125 -0.62 15.04 -12.63
C GLY A 125 0.69 15.48 -13.33
N SER A 126 1.67 14.58 -13.35
CA SER A 126 2.76 14.40 -14.33
C SER A 126 2.99 12.89 -14.59
N PRO A 127 3.59 12.44 -15.71
CA PRO A 127 3.83 11.01 -15.96
C PRO A 127 4.75 10.35 -14.93
N ALA A 128 5.65 11.12 -14.30
CA ALA A 128 6.42 10.67 -13.14
C ALA A 128 5.50 10.31 -11.96
N ASP A 129 4.48 11.13 -11.73
CA ASP A 129 3.47 10.94 -10.69
C ASP A 129 2.64 9.68 -10.91
N LEU A 130 2.52 9.15 -12.13
CA LEU A 130 1.78 7.89 -12.37
C LEU A 130 2.55 6.66 -11.87
N SER A 131 3.87 6.62 -12.06
CA SER A 131 4.70 5.55 -11.50
C SER A 131 4.81 5.70 -9.99
N GLU A 132 4.93 6.94 -9.51
CA GLU A 132 4.96 7.26 -8.10
C GLU A 132 3.60 6.92 -7.44
N LEU A 133 2.48 7.16 -8.12
CA LEU A 133 1.16 6.79 -7.65
C LEU A 133 0.98 5.27 -7.58
N ASP A 134 1.46 4.51 -8.57
CA ASP A 134 1.45 3.04 -8.49
C ASP A 134 2.23 2.54 -7.27
N ASP A 135 3.43 3.09 -7.06
CA ASP A 135 4.26 2.74 -5.92
C ASP A 135 3.62 3.16 -4.58
N ALA A 136 2.98 4.33 -4.52
CA ALA A 136 2.23 4.80 -3.35
C ALA A 136 1.07 3.87 -3.01
N LEU A 137 0.26 3.51 -4.01
CA LEU A 137 -0.91 2.67 -3.84
C LEU A 137 -0.52 1.26 -3.41
N ALA A 138 0.52 0.70 -4.02
CA ALA A 138 1.06 -0.59 -3.67
C ALA A 138 1.64 -0.61 -2.25
N ALA A 139 2.40 0.43 -1.87
CA ALA A 139 2.92 0.58 -0.52
C ALA A 139 1.78 0.69 0.50
N ALA A 140 0.81 1.58 0.26
CA ALA A 140 -0.35 1.77 1.12
C ALA A 140 -1.17 0.49 1.29
N ALA A 141 -1.36 -0.30 0.22
CA ALA A 141 -2.05 -1.59 0.29
C ALA A 141 -1.27 -2.62 1.12
N GLY A 142 0.06 -2.66 0.99
CA GLY A 142 0.92 -3.51 1.82
C GLY A 142 0.85 -3.14 3.30
N LEU A 143 0.84 -1.84 3.63
CA LEU A 143 0.69 -1.36 5.01
C LEU A 143 -0.69 -1.68 5.57
N LEU A 144 -1.76 -1.47 4.78
CA LEU A 144 -3.12 -1.82 5.16
C LEU A 144 -3.24 -3.31 5.51
N ALA A 145 -2.55 -4.19 4.75
CA ALA A 145 -2.47 -5.62 5.02
C ALA A 145 -1.97 -5.95 6.43
N LEU A 146 -1.02 -5.15 6.91
CA LEU A 146 -0.37 -5.34 8.21
C LEU A 146 -1.18 -4.75 9.37
N GLY A 147 -2.32 -4.11 9.08
CA GLY A 147 -3.09 -3.33 10.05
C GLY A 147 -2.44 -1.98 10.38
N ILE A 148 -1.47 -1.54 9.58
CA ILE A 148 -0.89 -0.21 9.68
C ILE A 148 -1.80 0.67 8.83
N LEU A 149 -2.52 1.58 9.49
CA LEU A 149 -3.25 2.62 8.78
C LEU A 149 -2.23 3.67 8.32
N PRO A 150 -1.99 3.81 7.01
CA PRO A 150 -1.22 4.92 6.48
C PRO A 150 -1.93 6.26 6.68
#